data_AF-A0A7J2PTT3-F1
#
_entry.id   AF-A0A7J2PTT3-F1
#
_cell.length_a   1.000
_cell.length_b   1.000
_cell.length_c   1.000
_cell.angle_alpha   90.00
_cell.angle_beta   90.00
_cell.angle_gamma   90.00
#
_symmetry.space_group_name_H-M   'P 1'
#
loop_
_entity.id
_entity.type
_entity.pdbx_description
1 polymer ?
#
loop_
_entity_poly.entity_id
_entity_poly.type
_entity_poly.pdbx_seq_one_letter_code
_entity_poly.pdbx_strand_id
1 'polypeptide(L)'
;MVKEIKGLILSRIVVLLTIILVPIAMFLIFNITDFNLWFSDDAALKTGIIKILSPTVFSISWLFFLILFADRFANTLDDFDRTISVVPSRLKFFYGINAIYILFIFVFPLITPLISVLSFASFAWRLTTFRKERWEEDTKISVFTWIMMGLAAIPPIFCSIVVLPRYLILVDFLWNVIWLPNLKYLFIISYSLFTSLAIGSLIILFSNSGISEYEQTILDTPQKNKFWNVKILEVFLFGFFVFLDLYDKSRIIELFYWAGFVIILFISVVNFFRGKSKYKDFKSHFIGYLIAAVFIGSNVVFATTDISGYLRFGSLLTSAILYIFVFFYTFIKLD
;
A
#
# COMPACT_ATOMS: atom_id res chain seq x y z
N MET A 1 -11.71 16.59 -2.47
CA MET A 1 -12.40 16.61 -1.16
C MET A 1 -12.13 15.32 -0.41
N VAL A 2 -11.90 15.41 0.90
CA VAL A 2 -11.70 14.26 1.79
C VAL A 2 -12.98 13.40 1.78
N LYS A 3 -12.86 12.09 1.56
CA LYS A 3 -14.00 11.17 1.61
C LYS A 3 -14.42 10.97 3.07
N GLU A 4 -15.32 11.81 3.55
CA GLU A 4 -15.94 11.65 4.86
C GLU A 4 -17.00 10.53 4.81
N ILE A 5 -16.78 9.47 5.60
CA ILE A 5 -17.83 8.51 5.93
C ILE A 5 -18.23 8.80 7.37
N LYS A 6 -19.41 9.40 7.58
CA LYS A 6 -20.00 9.67 8.91
C LYS A 6 -19.03 10.34 9.91
N GLY A 7 -18.33 11.41 9.51
CA GLY A 7 -17.48 12.20 10.41
C GLY A 7 -16.14 11.55 10.81
N LEU A 8 -15.83 10.34 10.33
CA LEU A 8 -14.52 9.70 10.44
C LEU A 8 -13.80 9.78 9.11
N ILE A 9 -12.61 10.39 9.13
CA ILE A 9 -11.73 10.48 7.95
C ILE A 9 -11.15 9.07 7.71
N LEU A 10 -11.42 8.49 6.54
CA LEU A 10 -10.98 7.14 6.17
C LEU A 10 -9.48 6.90 6.39
N SER A 11 -8.64 7.92 6.13
CA SER A 11 -7.18 7.87 6.37
C SER A 11 -6.85 7.54 7.83
N ARG A 12 -7.57 8.12 8.79
CA ARG A 12 -7.37 7.89 10.23
C ARG A 12 -7.74 6.47 10.65
N ILE A 13 -8.79 5.88 10.06
CA ILE A 13 -9.14 4.47 10.30
C ILE A 13 -8.02 3.57 9.78
N VAL A 14 -7.47 3.86 8.59
CA VAL A 14 -6.37 3.09 8.03
C VAL A 14 -5.12 3.17 8.91
N VAL A 15 -4.79 4.36 9.43
CA VAL A 15 -3.66 4.53 10.37
C VAL A 15 -3.91 3.77 11.67
N LEU A 16 -5.12 3.85 12.25
CA LEU A 16 -5.49 3.11 13.45
C LEU A 16 -5.34 1.59 13.26
N LEU A 17 -5.84 1.07 12.13
CA LEU A 17 -5.66 -0.34 11.78
C LEU A 17 -4.18 -0.69 11.61
N THR A 18 -3.39 0.18 11.00
CA THR A 18 -1.94 -0.03 10.80
C THR A 18 -1.20 -0.10 12.13
N ILE A 19 -1.54 0.76 13.10
CA ILE A 19 -0.96 0.75 14.47
C ILE A 19 -1.16 -0.61 15.14
N ILE A 20 -2.27 -1.31 14.87
CA ILE A 20 -2.57 -2.62 15.45
C ILE A 20 -1.95 -3.74 14.61
N LEU A 21 -2.13 -3.69 13.29
CA LEU A 21 -1.75 -4.77 12.38
C LEU A 21 -0.24 -4.92 12.23
N VAL A 22 0.53 -3.83 12.23
CA VAL A 22 1.99 -3.88 12.07
C VAL A 22 2.68 -4.63 13.22
N PRO A 23 2.42 -4.31 14.51
CA PRO A 23 2.95 -5.09 15.64
C PRO A 23 2.58 -6.57 15.60
N ILE A 24 1.33 -6.89 15.21
CA ILE A 24 0.86 -8.28 15.09
C ILE A 24 1.62 -8.99 13.96
N ALA A 25 1.74 -8.36 12.79
CA ALA A 25 2.46 -8.91 11.65
C ALA A 25 3.92 -9.21 12.01
N MET A 26 4.60 -8.30 12.71
CA MET A 26 5.97 -8.53 13.18
C MET A 26 6.05 -9.74 14.11
N PHE A 27 5.15 -9.83 15.08
CA PHE A 27 5.11 -10.97 15.99
C PHE A 27 4.91 -12.30 15.24
N LEU A 28 3.98 -12.32 14.28
CA LEU A 28 3.71 -13.49 13.44
C LEU A 28 4.92 -13.86 12.58
N ILE A 29 5.57 -12.90 11.93
CA ILE A 29 6.72 -13.14 11.06
C ILE A 29 7.85 -13.85 11.83
N PHE A 30 8.22 -13.34 13.01
CA PHE A 30 9.28 -13.97 13.82
C PHE A 30 8.87 -15.34 14.38
N ASN A 31 7.58 -15.53 14.67
CA ASN A 31 7.09 -16.81 15.20
C ASN A 31 6.95 -17.89 14.13
N ILE A 32 6.58 -17.53 12.91
CA ILE A 32 6.42 -18.47 11.80
C ILE A 32 7.78 -18.81 11.16
N THR A 33 8.68 -17.83 11.04
CA THR A 33 9.96 -18.04 10.36
C THR A 33 10.95 -18.80 11.26
N ASP A 34 11.63 -19.80 10.71
CA ASP A 34 12.59 -20.60 11.46
C ASP A 34 14.00 -19.96 11.47
N PHE A 35 14.18 -18.92 12.27
CA PHE A 35 15.51 -18.32 12.44
C PHE A 35 16.34 -19.07 13.48
N ASN A 36 17.53 -19.48 13.07
CA ASN A 36 18.56 -19.95 13.99
C ASN A 36 19.39 -18.77 14.51
N LEU A 37 19.73 -18.80 15.79
CA LEU A 37 20.73 -17.89 16.34
C LEU A 37 22.07 -18.18 15.66
N TRP A 38 22.87 -17.14 15.42
CA TRP A 38 24.16 -17.31 14.76
C TRP A 38 25.28 -17.68 15.75
N PHE A 39 25.06 -17.49 17.05
CA PHE A 39 26.06 -17.65 18.12
C PHE A 39 25.72 -18.78 19.11
N SER A 40 24.57 -19.44 18.97
CA SER A 40 24.15 -20.53 19.87
C SER A 40 23.12 -21.44 19.21
N ASP A 41 23.22 -22.75 19.47
CA ASP A 41 22.25 -23.75 19.01
C ASP A 41 21.23 -24.13 20.10
N ASP A 42 21.31 -23.51 21.28
CA ASP A 42 20.39 -23.79 22.39
C ASP A 42 18.96 -23.36 22.03
N ALA A 43 18.03 -24.33 22.07
CA ALA A 43 16.62 -24.15 21.78
C ALA A 43 15.93 -23.17 22.74
N ALA A 44 16.35 -23.12 24.01
CA ALA A 44 15.78 -22.19 24.99
C ALA A 44 16.16 -20.74 24.67
N LEU A 45 17.44 -20.50 24.38
CA LEU A 45 17.93 -19.19 23.94
C LEU A 45 17.31 -18.76 22.60
N LYS A 46 17.19 -19.68 21.63
CA LYS A 46 16.51 -19.42 20.35
C LYS A 46 15.08 -18.95 20.60
N THR A 47 14.32 -19.64 21.43
CA THR A 47 12.94 -19.27 21.74
C THR A 47 12.88 -17.92 22.45
N GLY A 48 13.71 -17.72 23.48
CA GLY A 48 13.72 -16.46 24.24
C GLY A 48 14.09 -15.24 23.39
N ILE A 49 15.13 -15.34 22.56
CA ILE A 49 15.65 -14.19 21.81
C ILE A 49 14.87 -13.97 20.51
N ILE A 50 14.67 -15.01 19.70
CA ILE A 50 14.05 -14.89 18.37
C ILE A 50 12.53 -14.82 18.46
N LYS A 51 11.90 -15.65 19.29
CA LYS A 51 10.43 -15.80 19.30
C LYS A 51 9.74 -14.83 20.27
N ILE A 52 10.45 -14.35 21.28
CA ILE A 52 9.90 -13.46 22.32
C ILE A 52 10.56 -12.07 22.27
N LEU A 53 11.86 -11.97 22.56
CA LEU A 53 12.53 -10.68 22.74
C LEU A 53 12.52 -9.82 21.47
N SER A 54 13.01 -10.35 20.36
CA SER A 54 13.12 -9.63 19.08
C SER A 54 11.76 -9.11 18.59
N PRO A 55 10.71 -9.94 18.46
CA PRO A 55 9.41 -9.45 18.03
C PRO A 55 8.82 -8.46 19.03
N THR A 56 9.01 -8.64 20.34
CA THR A 56 8.50 -7.67 21.33
C THR A 56 9.17 -6.31 21.18
N VAL A 57 10.50 -6.26 21.08
CA VAL A 57 11.27 -5.02 20.92
C VAL A 57 10.87 -4.31 19.62
N PHE A 58 10.80 -5.03 18.51
CA PHE A 58 10.43 -4.44 17.22
C PHE A 58 8.96 -4.02 17.17
N SER A 59 8.03 -4.80 17.73
CA SER A 59 6.61 -4.45 17.78
C SER A 59 6.35 -3.21 18.65
N ILE A 60 6.98 -3.10 19.83
CA ILE A 60 6.87 -1.91 20.69
C ILE A 60 7.45 -0.68 19.97
N SER A 61 8.58 -0.85 19.27
CA SER A 61 9.19 0.24 18.50
C SER A 61 8.23 0.79 17.44
N TRP A 62 7.67 -0.10 16.62
CA TRP A 62 6.75 0.27 15.55
C TRP A 62 5.45 0.86 16.10
N LEU A 63 4.92 0.30 17.19
CA LEU A 63 3.75 0.87 17.86
C LEU A 63 4.02 2.30 18.32
N PHE A 64 5.14 2.55 18.99
CA PHE A 64 5.51 3.89 19.44
C PHE A 64 5.72 4.84 18.25
N PHE A 65 6.42 4.41 17.21
CA PHE A 65 6.68 5.20 16.01
C PHE A 65 5.39 5.59 15.27
N LEU A 66 4.48 4.63 15.05
CA LEU A 66 3.22 4.87 14.36
C LEU A 66 2.28 5.78 15.16
N ILE A 67 2.29 5.69 16.50
CA ILE A 67 1.53 6.62 17.36
C ILE A 67 2.12 8.03 17.26
N LEU A 68 3.45 8.17 17.32
CA LEU A 68 4.12 9.47 17.30
C LEU A 68 3.87 10.24 16.00
N PHE A 69 3.76 9.53 14.88
CA PHE A 69 3.55 10.11 13.55
C PHE A 69 2.14 9.87 12.98
N ALA A 70 1.16 9.50 13.83
CA ALA A 70 -0.18 9.09 13.37
C ALA A 70 -0.85 10.14 12.48
N ASP A 71 -0.82 11.41 12.90
CA ASP A 71 -1.41 12.52 12.13
C ASP A 71 -0.66 12.75 10.81
N ARG A 72 0.68 12.66 10.82
CA ARG A 72 1.49 12.80 9.60
C ARG A 72 1.20 11.68 8.61
N PHE A 73 1.02 10.44 9.09
CA PHE A 73 0.61 9.32 8.25
C PHE A 73 -0.79 9.52 7.67
N ALA A 74 -1.75 10.00 8.46
CA ALA A 74 -3.11 10.26 7.98
C ALA A 74 -3.11 11.35 6.89
N ASN A 75 -2.42 12.46 7.14
CA ASN A 75 -2.26 13.54 6.16
C ASN A 75 -1.54 13.08 4.89
N THR A 76 -0.52 12.21 5.03
CA THR A 76 0.17 11.60 3.89
C THR A 76 -0.78 10.77 3.03
N LEU A 77 -1.65 9.97 3.65
CA LEU A 77 -2.63 9.17 2.91
C LEU A 77 -3.64 10.07 2.16
N ASP A 78 -4.07 11.16 2.78
CA ASP A 78 -5.00 12.11 2.18
C ASP A 78 -4.37 12.88 1.00
N ASP A 79 -3.12 13.35 1.14
CA ASP A 79 -2.41 14.04 0.06
C ASP A 79 -1.89 13.10 -1.02
N PHE A 80 -1.55 11.86 -0.65
CA PHE A 80 -1.27 10.81 -1.60
C PHE A 80 -2.49 10.57 -2.48
N ASP A 81 -3.68 10.34 -1.90
CA ASP A 81 -4.91 10.10 -2.69
C ASP A 81 -5.24 11.25 -3.65
N ARG A 82 -4.97 12.50 -3.25
CA ARG A 82 -5.06 13.69 -4.11
C ARG A 82 -4.05 13.66 -5.26
N THR A 83 -2.79 13.35 -4.97
CA THR A 83 -1.70 13.32 -5.97
C THR A 83 -1.94 12.23 -7.01
N ILE A 84 -2.37 11.05 -6.57
CA ILE A 84 -2.70 9.94 -7.47
C ILE A 84 -4.17 9.95 -7.92
N SER A 85 -4.94 11.01 -7.65
CA SER A 85 -6.38 11.10 -8.02
C SER A 85 -6.65 10.87 -9.50
N VAL A 86 -5.66 11.15 -10.36
CA VAL A 86 -5.70 10.89 -11.81
C VAL A 86 -5.71 9.39 -12.14
N VAL A 87 -5.17 8.54 -11.26
CA VAL A 87 -5.15 7.09 -11.44
C VAL A 87 -6.51 6.50 -11.06
N PRO A 88 -7.14 5.69 -11.92
CA PRO A 88 -8.39 5.01 -11.58
C PRO A 88 -8.27 4.19 -10.30
N SER A 89 -9.28 4.24 -9.42
CA SER A 89 -9.30 3.58 -8.09
C SER A 89 -8.92 2.09 -8.13
N ARG A 90 -9.24 1.40 -9.23
CA ARG A 90 -8.89 -0.01 -9.50
C ARG A 90 -7.39 -0.27 -9.56
N LEU A 91 -6.65 0.61 -10.22
CA LEU A 91 -5.20 0.51 -10.32
C LEU A 91 -4.55 0.92 -9.00
N LYS A 92 -5.13 1.92 -8.31
CA LYS A 92 -4.69 2.29 -6.96
C LYS A 92 -4.76 1.12 -5.99
N PHE A 93 -5.84 0.33 -6.03
CA PHE A 93 -6.02 -0.82 -5.16
C PHE A 93 -4.99 -1.92 -5.46
N PHE A 94 -4.85 -2.33 -6.73
CA PHE A 94 -3.90 -3.37 -7.10
C PHE A 94 -2.45 -2.98 -6.81
N TYR A 95 -2.03 -1.82 -7.30
CA TYR A 95 -0.66 -1.35 -7.11
C TYR A 95 -0.38 -0.93 -5.67
N GLY A 96 -1.38 -0.42 -4.95
CA GLY A 96 -1.27 -0.13 -3.52
C GLY A 96 -1.04 -1.41 -2.71
N ILE A 97 -1.82 -2.47 -2.94
CA ILE A 97 -1.61 -3.76 -2.27
C ILE A 97 -0.25 -4.34 -2.64
N ASN A 98 0.12 -4.32 -3.92
CA ASN A 98 1.42 -4.81 -4.36
C ASN A 98 2.58 -4.00 -3.73
N ALA A 99 2.44 -2.68 -3.65
CA ALA A 99 3.41 -1.81 -2.99
C ALA A 99 3.52 -2.12 -1.51
N ILE A 100 2.41 -2.40 -0.82
CA ILE A 100 2.42 -2.84 0.58
C ILE A 100 3.21 -4.15 0.72
N TYR A 101 2.98 -5.15 -0.13
CA TYR A 101 3.75 -6.40 -0.09
C TYR A 101 5.25 -6.16 -0.30
N ILE A 102 5.64 -5.43 -1.35
CA ILE A 102 7.05 -5.12 -1.63
C ILE A 102 7.68 -4.32 -0.49
N LEU A 103 6.93 -3.39 0.11
CA LEU A 103 7.35 -2.66 1.30
C LEU A 103 7.59 -3.60 2.47
N PHE A 104 6.68 -4.54 2.75
CA PHE A 104 6.85 -5.54 3.82
C PHE A 104 8.01 -6.52 3.58
N ILE A 105 8.27 -6.92 2.33
CA ILE A 105 9.32 -7.88 1.98
C ILE A 105 10.71 -7.24 2.08
N PHE A 106 10.92 -6.09 1.43
CA PHE A 106 12.26 -5.53 1.25
C PHE A 106 12.55 -4.38 2.21
N VAL A 107 11.62 -3.44 2.30
CA VAL A 107 11.85 -2.16 2.98
C VAL A 107 11.71 -2.32 4.49
N PHE A 108 10.66 -3.00 4.93
CA PHE A 108 10.31 -3.13 6.33
C PHE A 108 11.38 -3.81 7.17
N PRO A 109 11.98 -4.94 6.75
CA PRO A 109 12.99 -5.58 7.59
C PRO A 109 14.35 -4.87 7.56
N LEU A 110 14.62 -4.00 6.58
CA LEU A 110 15.80 -3.12 6.57
C LEU A 110 15.61 -1.89 7.47
N ILE A 111 14.43 -1.28 7.40
CA ILE A 111 14.14 -0.06 8.16
C ILE A 111 13.82 -0.37 9.63
N THR A 112 13.27 -1.55 9.93
CA THR A 112 12.90 -1.95 11.31
C THR A 112 14.04 -1.76 12.31
N PRO A 113 15.26 -2.31 12.09
CA PRO A 113 16.40 -2.06 12.98
C PRO A 113 16.63 -0.57 13.30
N LEU A 114 16.61 0.27 12.26
CA LEU A 114 16.84 1.72 12.39
C LEU A 114 15.71 2.38 13.19
N ILE A 115 14.46 2.09 12.82
CA ILE A 115 13.29 2.62 13.53
C ILE A 115 13.29 2.17 14.98
N SER A 116 13.71 0.94 15.28
CA SER A 116 13.74 0.42 16.64
C SER A 116 14.75 1.12 17.53
N VAL A 117 15.95 1.37 17.02
CA VAL A 117 16.96 2.15 17.76
C VAL A 117 16.46 3.56 18.01
N LEU A 118 15.95 4.23 16.97
CA LEU A 118 15.45 5.61 17.07
C LEU A 118 14.23 5.72 18.00
N SER A 119 13.32 4.75 17.93
CA SER A 119 12.09 4.73 18.72
C SER A 119 12.37 4.53 20.20
N PHE A 120 13.24 3.60 20.57
CA PHE A 120 13.62 3.38 21.97
C PHE A 120 14.42 4.55 22.55
N ALA A 121 15.33 5.13 21.77
CA ALA A 121 16.03 6.35 22.18
C ALA A 121 15.04 7.52 22.36
N SER A 122 14.09 7.69 21.44
CA SER A 122 13.05 8.72 21.52
C SER A 122 12.08 8.49 22.69
N PHE A 123 11.77 7.23 23.00
CA PHE A 123 10.96 6.87 24.15
C PHE A 123 11.65 7.25 25.46
N ALA A 124 12.93 6.89 25.61
CA ALA A 124 13.73 7.27 26.78
C ALA A 124 13.89 8.78 26.92
N TRP A 125 14.06 9.49 25.80
CA TRP A 125 14.03 10.94 25.79
C TRP A 125 12.74 11.48 26.39
N ARG A 126 11.58 11.10 25.84
CA ARG A 126 10.26 11.55 26.32
C ARG A 126 10.03 11.24 27.80
N LEU A 127 10.49 10.07 28.26
CA LEU A 127 10.39 9.68 29.67
C LEU A 127 11.25 10.57 30.60
N THR A 128 12.39 11.09 30.12
CA THR A 128 13.26 11.94 30.94
C THR A 128 12.94 13.43 30.82
N THR A 129 12.27 13.84 29.74
CA THR A 129 11.88 15.24 29.49
C THR A 129 10.36 15.48 29.57
N PHE A 130 9.63 14.67 30.35
CA PHE A 130 8.15 14.69 30.47
C PHE A 130 7.50 16.08 30.68
N ARG A 131 8.25 17.09 31.13
CA ARG A 131 7.77 18.46 31.33
C ARG A 131 7.87 19.37 30.10
N LYS A 132 8.51 18.94 29.00
CA LYS A 132 8.65 19.72 27.76
C LYS A 132 7.58 19.29 26.77
N GLU A 133 6.72 20.21 26.35
CA GLU A 133 5.64 19.92 25.39
C GLU A 133 6.15 19.83 23.94
N ARG A 134 7.25 20.53 23.61
CA ARG A 134 7.82 20.57 22.25
C ARG A 134 9.26 20.07 22.22
N TRP A 135 9.60 19.38 21.13
CA TRP A 135 10.96 18.90 20.84
C TRP A 135 11.97 20.05 20.65
N GLU A 136 11.48 21.23 20.27
CA GLU A 136 12.25 22.43 19.94
C GLU A 136 12.54 23.35 21.13
N GLU A 137 12.14 22.97 22.35
CA GLU A 137 12.52 23.76 23.53
C GLU A 137 14.04 23.66 23.74
N ASP A 138 14.73 24.75 23.41
CA ASP A 138 16.19 25.03 23.42
C ASP A 138 16.83 24.98 24.82
N THR A 139 16.48 23.98 25.61
CA THR A 139 17.01 23.73 26.93
C THR A 139 18.02 22.61 26.86
N LYS A 140 19.28 22.93 27.23
CA LYS A 140 20.41 22.00 27.32
C LYS A 140 19.95 20.65 27.88
N ILE A 141 20.12 19.63 27.06
CA ILE A 141 19.76 18.25 27.37
C ILE A 141 20.64 17.79 28.53
N SER A 142 20.04 17.21 29.57
CA SER A 142 20.81 16.69 30.70
C SER A 142 21.69 15.52 30.26
N VAL A 143 22.88 15.39 30.84
CA VAL A 143 23.76 14.21 30.60
C VAL A 143 23.03 12.91 30.96
N PHE A 144 22.15 12.95 31.97
CA PHE A 144 21.31 11.84 32.36
C PHE A 144 20.38 11.36 31.22
N THR A 145 19.76 12.28 30.49
CA THR A 145 18.92 11.96 29.31
C THR A 145 19.72 11.21 28.25
N TRP A 146 20.94 11.65 27.94
CA TRP A 146 21.82 10.98 26.99
C TRP A 146 22.17 9.54 27.40
N ILE A 147 22.49 9.33 28.68
CA ILE A 147 22.77 7.99 29.22
C ILE A 147 21.55 7.09 29.09
N MET A 148 20.36 7.61 29.45
CA MET A 148 19.11 6.84 29.35
C MET A 148 18.75 6.47 27.91
N MET A 149 18.96 7.38 26.95
CA MET A 149 18.79 7.07 25.51
C MET A 149 19.73 5.96 25.06
N GLY A 150 21.01 6.04 25.46
CA GLY A 150 22.01 5.02 25.13
C GLY A 150 21.62 3.65 25.69
N LEU A 151 21.22 3.59 26.96
CA LEU A 151 20.78 2.34 27.60
C LEU A 151 19.53 1.76 26.94
N ALA A 152 18.55 2.60 26.61
CA ALA A 152 17.33 2.15 25.94
C ALA A 152 17.58 1.67 24.50
N ALA A 153 18.63 2.14 23.83
CA ALA A 153 19.02 1.67 22.50
C ALA A 153 19.73 0.31 22.53
N ILE A 154 20.23 -0.17 23.68
CA ILE A 154 20.94 -1.46 23.76
C ILE A 154 20.05 -2.64 23.31
N PRO A 155 18.82 -2.84 23.83
CA PRO A 155 17.95 -3.94 23.40
C PRO A 155 17.68 -3.99 21.89
N PRO A 156 17.27 -2.89 21.20
CA PRO A 156 17.06 -2.95 19.76
C PRO A 156 18.35 -3.11 18.97
N ILE A 157 19.49 -2.57 19.42
CA ILE A 157 20.80 -2.83 18.78
C ILE A 157 21.13 -4.33 18.86
N PHE A 158 20.98 -4.93 20.04
CA PHE A 158 21.21 -6.36 20.23
C PHE A 158 20.31 -7.19 19.31
N CYS A 159 18.98 -6.97 19.33
CA CYS A 159 18.05 -7.68 18.47
C CYS A 159 18.38 -7.49 16.99
N SER A 160 18.80 -6.30 16.59
CA SER A 160 19.20 -6.01 15.20
C SER A 160 20.42 -6.82 14.78
N ILE A 161 21.46 -6.89 15.61
CA ILE A 161 22.67 -7.70 15.34
C ILE A 161 22.31 -9.19 15.23
N VAL A 162 21.37 -9.67 16.04
CA VAL A 162 20.92 -11.07 15.99
C VAL A 162 20.17 -11.39 14.70
N VAL A 163 19.32 -10.47 14.23
CA VAL A 163 18.40 -10.70 13.11
C VAL A 163 19.02 -10.37 11.75
N LEU A 164 19.92 -9.38 11.66
CA LEU A 164 20.50 -8.91 10.41
C LEU A 164 21.16 -10.03 9.56
N PRO A 165 21.91 -10.99 10.13
CA PRO A 165 22.48 -12.11 9.36
C PRO A 165 21.41 -13.02 8.73
N ARG A 166 20.20 -13.03 9.29
CA ARG A 166 19.06 -13.83 8.82
C ARG A 166 18.12 -13.04 7.90
N TYR A 167 18.45 -11.79 7.59
CA TYR A 167 17.63 -10.93 6.72
C TYR A 167 17.36 -11.56 5.35
N LEU A 168 18.39 -12.13 4.69
CA LEU A 168 18.19 -12.76 3.38
C LEU A 168 17.23 -13.94 3.44
N ILE A 169 17.25 -14.71 4.54
CA ILE A 169 16.32 -15.82 4.77
C ILE A 169 14.90 -15.29 4.98
N LEU A 170 14.75 -14.18 5.71
CA LEU A 170 13.45 -13.54 5.90
C LEU A 170 12.89 -13.02 4.56
N VAL A 171 13.71 -12.34 3.76
CA VAL A 171 13.30 -11.85 2.44
C VAL A 171 12.91 -13.02 1.53
N ASP A 172 13.71 -14.07 1.50
CA ASP A 172 13.43 -15.28 0.71
C ASP A 172 12.12 -15.95 1.14
N PHE A 173 11.88 -16.07 2.45
CA PHE A 173 10.62 -16.58 3.00
C PHE A 173 9.42 -15.72 2.59
N LEU A 174 9.48 -14.40 2.83
CA LEU A 174 8.38 -13.49 2.48
C LEU A 174 8.14 -13.47 0.96
N TRP A 175 9.19 -13.64 0.16
CA TRP A 175 9.11 -13.68 -1.29
C TRP A 175 8.51 -14.98 -1.83
N ASN A 176 9.14 -16.12 -1.53
CA ASN A 176 8.80 -17.41 -2.12
C ASN A 176 7.59 -18.07 -1.46
N VAL A 177 7.38 -17.86 -0.15
CA VAL A 177 6.32 -18.54 0.61
C VAL A 177 5.07 -17.67 0.70
N ILE A 178 5.23 -16.35 0.83
CA ILE A 178 4.08 -15.45 1.01
C ILE A 178 3.70 -14.77 -0.31
N TRP A 179 4.58 -14.00 -0.93
CA TRP A 179 4.17 -13.12 -2.03
C TRP A 179 3.93 -13.85 -3.35
N LEU A 180 4.91 -14.62 -3.82
CA LEU A 180 4.87 -15.29 -5.13
C LEU A 180 3.67 -16.26 -5.27
N PRO A 181 3.31 -17.08 -4.26
CA PRO A 181 2.10 -17.92 -4.33
C PRO A 181 0.81 -17.11 -4.34
N ASN A 182 0.77 -15.97 -3.64
CA ASN A 182 -0.42 -15.12 -3.54
C ASN A 182 -0.62 -14.18 -4.73
N LEU A 183 0.42 -13.97 -5.54
CA LEU A 183 0.41 -13.11 -6.72
C LEU A 183 -0.68 -13.51 -7.73
N LYS A 184 -0.94 -14.82 -7.89
CA LYS A 184 -2.05 -15.31 -8.73
C LYS A 184 -3.40 -14.79 -8.23
N TYR A 185 -3.68 -14.88 -6.93
CA TYR A 185 -4.94 -14.41 -6.36
C TYR A 185 -5.07 -12.89 -6.44
N LEU A 186 -3.97 -12.16 -6.26
CA LEU A 186 -3.94 -10.70 -6.47
C LEU A 186 -4.32 -10.32 -7.90
N PHE A 187 -3.82 -11.06 -8.90
CA PHE A 187 -4.21 -10.86 -10.30
C PHE A 187 -5.67 -11.17 -10.54
N ILE A 188 -6.19 -12.30 -10.03
CA ILE A 188 -7.62 -12.68 -10.16
C ILE A 188 -8.52 -11.57 -9.63
N ILE A 189 -8.26 -11.12 -8.39
CA ILE A 189 -9.02 -10.05 -7.74
C ILE A 189 -8.94 -8.77 -8.58
N SER A 190 -7.76 -8.45 -9.11
CA SER A 190 -7.54 -7.20 -9.80
C SER A 190 -8.15 -7.17 -11.20
N TYR A 191 -8.04 -8.24 -11.98
CA TYR A 191 -8.70 -8.35 -13.29
C TYR A 191 -10.22 -8.39 -13.14
N SER A 192 -10.73 -9.09 -12.14
CA SER A 192 -12.17 -9.13 -11.84
C SER A 192 -12.70 -7.76 -11.43
N LEU A 193 -12.00 -7.06 -10.52
CA LEU A 193 -12.34 -5.70 -10.09
C LEU A 193 -12.26 -4.72 -11.26
N PHE A 194 -11.21 -4.85 -12.08
CA PHE A 194 -10.99 -4.04 -13.26
C PHE A 194 -12.15 -4.16 -14.26
N THR A 195 -12.53 -5.39 -14.60
CA THR A 195 -13.56 -5.67 -15.61
C THR A 195 -14.93 -5.23 -15.13
N SER A 196 -15.26 -5.49 -13.86
CA SER A 196 -16.49 -5.01 -13.24
C SER A 196 -16.60 -3.47 -13.30
N LEU A 197 -15.55 -2.77 -12.88
CA LEU A 197 -15.53 -1.31 -12.88
C LEU A 197 -15.50 -0.72 -14.30
N ALA A 198 -14.91 -1.42 -15.28
CA ALA A 198 -14.95 -1.02 -16.68
C ALA A 198 -16.40 -0.97 -17.17
N ILE A 199 -17.18 -2.03 -16.91
CA ILE A 199 -18.59 -2.12 -17.26
C ILE A 199 -19.41 -1.06 -16.53
N GLY A 200 -19.19 -0.87 -15.22
CA GLY A 200 -19.85 0.19 -14.44
C GLY A 200 -19.59 1.58 -15.02
N SER A 201 -18.32 1.88 -15.35
CA SER A 201 -17.94 3.16 -15.95
C SER A 201 -18.53 3.40 -17.34
N LEU A 202 -18.72 2.35 -18.14
CA LEU A 202 -19.41 2.42 -19.43
C LEU A 202 -20.89 2.78 -19.25
N ILE A 203 -21.56 2.13 -18.30
CA ILE A 203 -22.98 2.40 -17.98
C ILE A 203 -23.14 3.86 -17.51
N ILE A 204 -22.25 4.35 -16.67
CA ILE A 204 -22.27 5.75 -16.20
C ILE A 204 -22.03 6.71 -17.38
N LEU A 205 -21.09 6.40 -18.28
CA LEU A 205 -20.82 7.22 -19.46
C LEU A 205 -22.09 7.36 -20.31
N PHE A 206 -22.79 6.26 -20.60
CA PHE A 206 -24.03 6.32 -21.38
C PHE A 206 -25.19 6.98 -20.62
N SER A 207 -25.31 6.72 -19.31
CA SER A 207 -26.39 7.26 -18.48
C SER A 207 -26.27 8.76 -18.22
N ASN A 208 -25.06 9.33 -18.22
CA ASN A 208 -24.83 10.72 -17.83
C ASN A 208 -24.39 11.62 -18.98
N SER A 209 -24.98 11.42 -20.18
CA SER A 209 -24.68 12.21 -21.39
C SER A 209 -23.19 12.24 -21.76
N GLY A 210 -22.43 11.21 -21.37
CA GLY A 210 -20.99 11.04 -21.61
C GLY A 210 -20.06 11.82 -20.70
N ILE A 211 -20.46 12.11 -19.46
CA ILE A 211 -19.58 12.56 -18.37
C ILE A 211 -19.18 11.34 -17.54
N SER A 212 -17.91 10.96 -17.62
CA SER A 212 -17.39 9.81 -16.85
C SER A 212 -17.35 10.13 -15.35
N GLU A 213 -17.35 9.08 -14.51
CA GLU A 213 -17.25 9.19 -13.03
C GLU A 213 -16.03 10.04 -12.58
N TYR A 214 -14.99 10.06 -13.41
CA TYR A 214 -13.79 10.86 -13.22
C TYR A 214 -14.06 12.38 -13.29
N GLU A 215 -14.80 12.83 -14.31
CA GLU A 215 -15.14 14.24 -14.50
C GLU A 215 -16.10 14.75 -13.41
N GLN A 216 -16.98 13.90 -12.89
CA GLN A 216 -17.88 14.25 -11.77
C GLN A 216 -17.16 14.46 -10.43
N THR A 217 -15.94 13.93 -10.29
CA THR A 217 -15.15 14.13 -9.06
C THR A 217 -14.41 15.47 -9.09
N ILE A 218 -14.25 16.06 -10.28
CA ILE A 218 -13.52 17.31 -10.55
C ILE A 218 -14.50 18.47 -10.72
N LEU A 219 -15.64 18.21 -11.36
CA LEU A 219 -16.74 19.15 -11.48
C LEU A 219 -17.61 19.01 -10.24
N ASP A 220 -17.69 20.05 -9.41
CA ASP A 220 -18.74 20.22 -8.40
C ASP A 220 -20.11 20.41 -9.09
N THR A 221 -20.52 19.45 -9.92
CA THR A 221 -21.79 19.46 -10.61
C THR A 221 -22.91 19.16 -9.60
N PRO A 222 -23.97 19.97 -9.54
CA PRO A 222 -25.10 19.78 -8.61
C PRO A 222 -25.90 18.50 -8.88
N GLN A 223 -25.71 17.85 -10.03
CA GLN A 223 -26.23 16.52 -10.34
C GLN A 223 -25.31 15.43 -9.80
N LYS A 224 -25.16 15.38 -8.46
CA LYS A 224 -24.58 14.23 -7.78
C LYS A 224 -25.63 13.11 -7.74
N ASN A 225 -26.07 12.65 -8.91
CA ASN A 225 -26.95 11.50 -9.00
C ASN A 225 -26.17 10.31 -8.44
N LYS A 226 -26.52 9.91 -7.22
CA LYS A 226 -25.94 8.75 -6.57
C LYS A 226 -26.33 7.51 -7.37
N PHE A 227 -25.45 7.06 -8.25
CA PHE A 227 -25.61 5.82 -9.03
C PHE A 227 -25.40 4.57 -8.14
N TRP A 228 -26.14 4.47 -7.04
CA TRP A 228 -26.08 3.33 -6.12
C TRP A 228 -26.37 2.01 -6.84
N ASN A 229 -27.27 2.03 -7.82
CA ASN A 229 -27.62 0.86 -8.63
C ASN A 229 -26.42 0.36 -9.44
N VAL A 230 -25.59 1.27 -9.99
CA VAL A 230 -24.37 0.89 -10.71
C VAL A 230 -23.33 0.33 -9.75
N LYS A 231 -23.19 0.91 -8.55
CA LYS A 231 -22.26 0.38 -7.53
C LYS A 231 -22.65 -1.00 -7.03
N ILE A 232 -23.94 -1.27 -6.84
CA ILE A 232 -24.43 -2.62 -6.49
C ILE A 232 -24.12 -3.60 -7.63
N LEU A 233 -24.36 -3.20 -8.88
CA LEU A 233 -24.02 -4.01 -10.05
C LEU A 233 -22.51 -4.28 -10.14
N GLU A 234 -21.66 -3.29 -9.90
CA GLU A 234 -20.19 -3.46 -9.88
C GLU A 234 -19.78 -4.51 -8.83
N VAL A 235 -20.34 -4.45 -7.61
CA VAL A 235 -20.04 -5.44 -6.57
C VAL A 235 -20.51 -6.84 -6.98
N PHE A 236 -21.69 -6.95 -7.59
CA PHE A 236 -22.21 -8.23 -8.07
C PHE A 236 -21.35 -8.81 -9.21
N LEU A 237 -21.03 -7.99 -10.22
CA LEU A 237 -20.17 -8.39 -11.34
C LEU A 237 -18.76 -8.76 -10.85
N PHE A 238 -18.24 -8.05 -9.86
CA PHE A 238 -16.95 -8.39 -9.26
C PHE A 238 -16.99 -9.80 -8.64
N GLY A 239 -18.00 -10.09 -7.80
CA GLY A 239 -18.17 -11.41 -7.20
C GLY A 239 -18.36 -12.51 -8.25
N PHE A 240 -19.12 -12.21 -9.31
CA PHE A 240 -19.33 -13.12 -10.44
C PHE A 240 -18.03 -13.43 -11.19
N PHE A 241 -17.21 -12.42 -11.50
CA PHE A 241 -15.92 -12.63 -12.20
C PHE A 241 -14.90 -13.34 -11.32
N VAL A 242 -14.84 -13.04 -10.02
CA VAL A 242 -13.98 -13.78 -9.08
C VAL A 242 -14.41 -15.25 -8.99
N PHE A 243 -15.71 -15.51 -8.93
CA PHE A 243 -16.25 -16.87 -8.92
C PHE A 243 -15.87 -17.62 -10.21
N LEU A 244 -16.06 -16.99 -11.38
CA LEU A 244 -15.68 -17.59 -12.65
C LEU A 244 -14.19 -17.90 -12.70
N ASP A 245 -13.30 -16.94 -12.41
CA ASP A 245 -11.85 -17.16 -12.52
C ASP A 245 -11.31 -18.22 -11.52
N LEU A 246 -11.93 -18.34 -10.34
CA LEU A 246 -11.54 -19.36 -9.35
C LEU A 246 -12.03 -20.77 -9.70
N TYR A 247 -13.27 -20.92 -10.18
CA TYR A 247 -13.93 -22.22 -10.35
C TYR A 247 -13.93 -22.73 -11.79
N ASP A 248 -14.02 -21.83 -12.76
CA ASP A 248 -14.12 -22.15 -14.17
C ASP A 248 -13.06 -21.37 -14.93
N LYS A 249 -11.86 -21.97 -15.06
CA LYS A 249 -10.76 -21.49 -15.92
C LYS A 249 -11.12 -21.59 -17.42
N SER A 250 -12.34 -21.20 -17.77
CA SER A 250 -12.85 -21.26 -19.12
C SER A 250 -12.38 -20.06 -19.92
N ARG A 251 -12.29 -20.22 -21.25
CA ARG A 251 -12.01 -19.12 -22.19
C ARG A 251 -13.01 -17.95 -22.08
N ILE A 252 -14.12 -18.16 -21.38
CA ILE A 252 -15.17 -17.18 -21.15
C ILE A 252 -14.66 -16.03 -20.29
N ILE A 253 -13.87 -16.28 -19.24
CA ILE A 253 -13.37 -15.19 -18.38
C ILE A 253 -12.37 -14.30 -19.13
N GLU A 254 -11.52 -14.91 -19.97
CA GLU A 254 -10.59 -14.18 -20.83
C GLU A 254 -11.32 -13.24 -21.79
N LEU A 255 -12.46 -13.68 -22.34
CA LEU A 255 -13.31 -12.84 -23.19
C LEU A 255 -13.82 -11.61 -22.42
N PHE A 256 -14.28 -11.78 -21.18
CA PHE A 256 -14.70 -10.66 -20.33
C PHE A 256 -13.54 -9.71 -20.03
N TYR A 257 -12.34 -10.22 -19.76
CA TYR A 257 -11.16 -9.38 -19.53
C TYR A 257 -10.75 -8.58 -20.76
N TRP A 258 -10.78 -9.20 -21.95
CA TRP A 258 -10.60 -8.49 -23.21
C TRP A 258 -11.68 -7.44 -23.47
N ALA A 259 -12.94 -7.77 -23.21
CA ALA A 259 -14.04 -6.82 -23.32
C ALA A 259 -13.84 -5.62 -22.37
N GLY A 260 -13.47 -5.87 -21.11
CA GLY A 260 -13.15 -4.83 -20.13
C GLY A 260 -12.01 -3.92 -20.58
N PHE A 261 -10.96 -4.50 -21.19
CA PHE A 261 -9.85 -3.73 -21.77
C PHE A 261 -10.31 -2.82 -22.91
N VAL A 262 -11.07 -3.36 -23.87
CA VAL A 262 -11.62 -2.61 -25.01
C VAL A 262 -12.54 -1.47 -24.53
N ILE A 263 -13.41 -1.75 -23.56
CA ILE A 263 -14.30 -0.75 -22.94
C ILE A 263 -13.49 0.41 -22.38
N ILE A 264 -12.39 0.15 -21.69
CA ILE A 264 -11.58 1.22 -21.09
C ILE A 264 -10.80 2.01 -22.13
N LEU A 265 -10.29 1.35 -23.18
CA LEU A 265 -9.66 2.05 -24.29
C LEU A 265 -10.67 3.00 -24.94
N PHE A 266 -11.90 2.52 -25.19
CA PHE A 266 -12.99 3.33 -25.71
C PHE A 266 -13.31 4.53 -24.79
N ILE A 267 -13.52 4.30 -23.49
CA ILE A 267 -13.82 5.38 -22.54
C ILE A 267 -12.69 6.42 -22.47
N SER A 268 -11.44 5.96 -22.48
CA SER A 268 -10.27 6.86 -22.43
C SER A 268 -10.18 7.74 -23.68
N VAL A 269 -10.46 7.17 -24.86
CA VAL A 269 -10.50 7.91 -26.12
C VAL A 269 -11.64 8.93 -26.13
N VAL A 270 -12.85 8.54 -25.72
CA VAL A 270 -14.01 9.44 -25.66
C VAL A 270 -13.76 10.60 -24.70
N ASN A 271 -13.22 10.31 -23.51
CA ASN A 271 -12.85 11.32 -22.53
C ASN A 271 -11.75 12.25 -23.05
N PHE A 272 -10.76 11.74 -23.78
CA PHE A 272 -9.70 12.56 -24.35
C PHE A 272 -10.23 13.60 -25.35
N PHE A 273 -11.07 13.16 -26.30
CA PHE A 273 -11.62 14.06 -27.31
C PHE A 273 -12.60 15.09 -26.73
N ARG A 274 -13.42 14.71 -25.76
CA ARG A 274 -14.35 15.64 -25.09
C ARG A 274 -13.66 16.57 -24.10
N GLY A 275 -12.71 16.07 -23.32
CA GLY A 275 -11.92 16.86 -22.39
C GLY A 275 -11.15 17.97 -23.11
N LYS A 276 -10.60 17.67 -24.30
CA LYS A 276 -9.94 18.65 -25.17
C LYS A 276 -10.90 19.70 -25.75
N SER A 277 -12.16 19.35 -26.03
CA SER A 277 -13.12 20.32 -26.59
C SER A 277 -13.71 21.26 -25.54
N LYS A 278 -13.77 20.82 -24.27
CA LYS A 278 -14.46 21.53 -23.20
C LYS A 278 -13.53 22.26 -22.23
N TYR A 279 -12.25 21.88 -22.11
CA TYR A 279 -11.32 22.44 -21.12
C TYR A 279 -9.92 22.73 -21.70
N LYS A 280 -9.41 23.96 -21.50
CA LYS A 280 -8.09 24.43 -22.00
C LYS A 280 -6.89 23.85 -21.24
N ASP A 281 -7.04 23.40 -20.00
CA ASP A 281 -5.96 22.90 -19.12
C ASP A 281 -5.92 21.37 -18.94
N PHE A 282 -6.40 20.61 -19.93
CA PHE A 282 -6.52 19.14 -19.87
C PHE A 282 -5.18 18.35 -19.86
N LYS A 283 -4.03 19.04 -19.85
CA LYS A 283 -2.69 18.42 -20.03
C LYS A 283 -2.26 17.46 -18.90
N SER A 284 -2.82 17.56 -17.70
CA SER A 284 -2.46 16.70 -16.56
C SER A 284 -3.02 15.27 -16.67
N HIS A 285 -4.12 15.06 -17.40
CA HIS A 285 -4.89 13.82 -17.32
C HIS A 285 -4.52 12.77 -18.37
N PHE A 286 -3.96 13.19 -19.51
CA PHE A 286 -3.52 12.29 -20.58
C PHE A 286 -2.46 11.29 -20.11
N ILE A 287 -1.50 11.75 -19.29
CA ILE A 287 -0.42 10.91 -18.76
C ILE A 287 -0.99 9.81 -17.85
N GLY A 288 -1.99 10.10 -17.01
CA GLY A 288 -2.62 9.09 -16.15
C GLY A 288 -3.40 8.03 -16.96
N TYR A 289 -4.08 8.43 -18.03
CA TYR A 289 -4.75 7.48 -18.93
C TYR A 289 -3.76 6.66 -19.76
N LEU A 290 -2.66 7.26 -20.23
CA LEU A 290 -1.59 6.59 -20.95
C LEU A 290 -0.88 5.58 -20.04
N ILE A 291 -0.54 5.97 -18.82
CA ILE A 291 0.01 5.09 -17.77
C ILE A 291 -0.97 3.93 -17.56
N ALA A 292 -2.25 4.20 -17.31
CA ALA A 292 -3.24 3.13 -17.14
C ALA A 292 -3.28 2.20 -18.36
N ALA A 293 -3.33 2.72 -19.58
CA ALA A 293 -3.39 1.93 -20.81
C ALA A 293 -2.12 1.09 -21.04
N VAL A 294 -0.93 1.64 -20.78
CA VAL A 294 0.36 0.93 -20.89
C VAL A 294 0.48 -0.15 -19.83
N PHE A 295 0.12 0.15 -18.58
CA PHE A 295 0.21 -0.80 -17.47
C PHE A 295 -0.85 -1.91 -17.53
N ILE A 296 -2.05 -1.61 -18.03
CA ILE A 296 -3.11 -2.61 -18.25
C ILE A 296 -2.80 -3.41 -19.52
N GLY A 297 -2.39 -2.73 -20.58
CA GLY A 297 -1.95 -3.37 -21.83
C GLY A 297 -0.79 -4.33 -21.60
N SER A 298 0.19 -3.95 -20.76
CA SER A 298 1.31 -4.84 -20.43
C SER A 298 0.87 -6.12 -19.70
N ASN A 299 -0.21 -6.06 -18.93
CA ASN A 299 -0.68 -7.19 -18.12
C ASN A 299 -1.68 -8.10 -18.87
N VAL A 300 -2.55 -7.51 -19.70
CA VAL A 300 -3.58 -8.21 -20.49
C VAL A 300 -3.03 -8.73 -21.82
N VAL A 301 -2.31 -7.91 -22.59
CA VAL A 301 -1.86 -8.27 -23.96
C VAL A 301 -0.76 -9.34 -23.92
N PHE A 302 0.10 -9.31 -22.90
CA PHE A 302 1.21 -10.26 -22.85
C PHE A 302 0.84 -11.58 -22.18
N ALA A 303 -0.35 -11.73 -21.60
CA ALA A 303 -0.77 -12.88 -20.79
C ALA A 303 -0.48 -14.29 -21.35
N THR A 304 -0.30 -14.40 -22.67
CA THR A 304 -0.24 -15.64 -23.44
C THR A 304 1.18 -16.05 -23.87
N THR A 305 2.24 -15.32 -23.50
CA THR A 305 3.63 -15.65 -23.91
C THR A 305 4.54 -15.92 -22.72
N ASP A 306 5.58 -16.75 -22.87
CA ASP A 306 6.56 -17.01 -21.79
C ASP A 306 7.33 -15.74 -21.35
N ILE A 307 7.46 -14.77 -22.26
CA ILE A 307 8.03 -13.42 -22.01
C ILE A 307 7.14 -12.62 -21.03
N SER A 308 5.87 -12.99 -20.89
CA SER A 308 4.91 -12.31 -20.03
C SER A 308 5.21 -12.41 -18.55
N GLY A 309 5.81 -13.51 -18.11
CA GLY A 309 6.15 -13.71 -16.70
C GLY A 309 7.12 -12.63 -16.22
N TYR A 310 8.20 -12.43 -16.97
CA TYR A 310 9.22 -11.43 -16.67
C TYR A 310 8.71 -9.99 -16.82
N LEU A 311 7.90 -9.70 -17.83
CA LEU A 311 7.33 -8.36 -18.03
C LEU A 311 6.28 -8.00 -16.96
N ARG A 312 5.41 -8.94 -16.60
CA ARG A 312 4.43 -8.77 -15.51
C ARG A 312 5.15 -8.52 -14.20
N PHE A 313 6.17 -9.33 -13.93
CA PHE A 313 7.03 -9.17 -12.75
C PHE A 313 7.72 -7.80 -12.70
N GLY A 314 8.38 -7.40 -13.79
CA GLY A 314 9.04 -6.10 -13.88
C GLY A 314 8.07 -4.94 -13.71
N SER A 315 6.92 -4.99 -14.37
CA SER A 315 5.85 -3.99 -14.25
C SER A 315 5.33 -3.84 -12.81
N LEU A 316 5.12 -4.97 -12.12
CA LEU A 316 4.73 -4.98 -10.71
C LEU A 316 5.81 -4.37 -9.81
N LEU A 317 7.07 -4.72 -10.02
CA LEU A 317 8.16 -4.21 -9.21
C LEU A 317 8.35 -2.69 -9.43
N THR A 318 8.36 -2.24 -10.69
CA THR A 318 8.49 -0.82 -11.03
C THR A 318 7.33 0.00 -10.49
N SER A 319 6.09 -0.50 -10.61
CA SER A 319 4.91 0.19 -10.05
C SER A 319 4.96 0.27 -8.53
N ALA A 320 5.36 -0.80 -7.84
CA ALA A 320 5.52 -0.79 -6.39
C ALA A 320 6.59 0.21 -5.94
N ILE A 321 7.76 0.24 -6.60
CA ILE A 321 8.84 1.20 -6.31
C ILE A 321 8.34 2.63 -6.49
N LEU A 322 7.64 2.93 -7.59
CA LEU A 322 7.07 4.26 -7.83
C LEU A 322 6.06 4.65 -6.74
N TYR A 323 5.15 3.75 -6.36
CA TYR A 323 4.17 4.00 -5.30
C TYR A 323 4.84 4.28 -3.95
N ILE A 324 5.83 3.46 -3.58
CA ILE A 324 6.61 3.62 -2.35
C ILE A 324 7.36 4.97 -2.37
N PHE A 325 8.00 5.31 -3.49
CA PHE A 325 8.74 6.56 -3.63
C PHE A 325 7.82 7.78 -3.50
N VAL A 326 6.69 7.79 -4.21
CA VAL A 326 5.72 8.88 -4.13
C VAL A 326 5.17 9.01 -2.71
N PHE A 327 4.88 7.89 -2.03
CA PHE A 327 4.41 7.91 -0.65
C PHE A 327 5.44 8.54 0.30
N PHE A 328 6.71 8.11 0.25
CA PHE A 328 7.77 8.69 1.08
C PHE A 328 8.06 10.15 0.75
N TYR A 329 8.04 10.51 -0.54
CA TYR A 329 8.19 11.90 -0.97
C TYR A 329 7.09 12.80 -0.38
N THR A 330 5.83 12.36 -0.45
CA THR A 330 4.71 13.07 0.17
C THR A 330 4.87 13.16 1.69
N PHE A 331 5.29 12.07 2.35
CA PHE A 331 5.51 12.04 3.79
C PHE A 331 6.57 13.06 4.24
N ILE A 332 7.68 13.17 3.51
CA ILE A 332 8.78 14.09 3.83
C ILE A 332 8.38 15.54 3.56
N LYS A 333 7.66 15.80 2.48
CA LYS A 333 7.26 17.16 2.05
C LYS A 333 6.12 17.75 2.88
N LEU A 334 5.38 16.93 3.62
CA LEU A 334 4.39 17.41 4.58
C LEU A 334 5.10 18.18 5.69
N ASP A 335 4.90 19.51 5.69
CA ASP A 335 5.32 20.45 6.74
C ASP A 335 4.46 20.28 8.00
#